data_AF-A0A7Z0TNG2-F1
#
_entry.id   AF-A0A7Z0TNG2-F1
#
_cell.length_a   1.000
_cell.length_b   1.000
_cell.length_c   1.000
_cell.angle_alpha   90.00
_cell.angle_beta   90.00
_cell.angle_gamma   90.00
#
_symmetry.space_group_name_H-M   'P 1'
#
loop_
_entity.id
_entity.type
_entity.pdbx_description
1 polymer ?
#
loop_
_entity_poly.entity_id
_entity_poly.type
_entity_poly.pdbx_seq_one_letter_code
_entity_poly.pdbx_strand_id
1 'polypeptide(L)' 'MHLNPAGRCPNNRGQLYYNHVRYHESIDNLTPADVYFGRAEAILAERNRIKRDTIANRRLQHQLQVA' A
#
# COMPACT_ATOMS: atom_id res chain seq x y z
N MET A 1 1.30 9.25 -43.14
CA MET A 1 1.58 10.42 -42.27
C MET A 1 0.49 11.47 -42.50
N HIS A 2 -0.65 11.36 -41.81
CA HIS A 2 -1.69 12.40 -41.85
C HIS A 2 -1.82 12.99 -40.44
N LEU A 3 -1.52 14.28 -40.31
CA LEU A 3 -1.65 15.07 -39.08
C LEU A 3 -3.05 15.70 -39.06
N ASN A 4 -3.74 15.66 -37.92
CA ASN A 4 -4.92 16.50 -37.71
C ASN A 4 -4.49 17.97 -37.52
N PRO A 5 -5.31 18.96 -37.94
CA PRO A 5 -4.93 20.39 -37.99
C PRO A 5 -4.72 21.07 -36.63
N ALA A 6 -4.86 20.35 -35.51
CA ALA A 6 -4.72 20.88 -34.15
C ALA A 6 -3.35 20.60 -33.49
N GLY A 7 -2.36 20.10 -34.24
CA GLY A 7 -0.99 19.91 -33.73
C GLY A 7 -0.84 18.99 -32.51
N ARG A 8 -1.86 18.19 -32.20
CA ARG A 8 -1.89 17.34 -31.00
C ARG A 8 -1.32 15.97 -31.35
N CYS A 9 -0.09 15.68 -30.91
CA CYS A 9 0.46 14.33 -30.92
C CYS A 9 -0.51 13.40 -30.16
N PRO A 10 -0.90 12.22 -30.69
CA PRO A 10 -1.65 11.26 -29.92
C PRO A 10 -0.77 10.88 -28.74
N ASN A 11 -1.24 11.31 -27.58
CA ASN A 11 -0.73 11.07 -26.25
C ASN A 11 -0.16 9.65 -26.14
N ASN A 12 1.17 9.55 -26.19
CA ASN A 12 1.96 8.42 -25.66
C ASN A 12 1.80 8.36 -24.12
N ARG A 13 0.56 8.23 -23.62
CA ARG A 13 0.23 8.05 -22.21
C ARG A 13 -0.39 6.68 -22.05
N GLY A 14 0.43 5.64 -22.13
CA GLY A 14 -0.05 4.27 -22.00
C GLY A 14 0.99 3.22 -21.60
N GLN A 15 2.26 3.58 -21.40
CA GLN A 15 3.32 2.64 -21.00
C GLN A 15 3.98 2.98 -19.65
N LEU A 16 3.34 3.82 -18.83
CA LEU A 16 3.50 3.78 -17.37
C LEU A 16 2.28 3.11 -16.71
N TYR A 17 1.55 2.33 -17.50
CA TYR A 17 0.37 1.60 -17.08
C TYR A 17 0.68 0.09 -17.03
N TYR A 18 1.81 -0.28 -16.47
CA TYR A 18 2.02 -1.66 -16.03
C TYR A 18 1.52 -1.78 -14.58
N ASN A 19 0.29 -2.27 -14.42
CA ASN A 19 -0.17 -3.05 -13.26
C ASN A 19 -0.14 -2.40 -11.86
N HIS A 20 -0.51 -1.13 -11.70
CA HIS A 20 -0.47 -0.47 -10.39
C HIS A 20 -1.63 -0.77 -9.43
N VAL A 21 -2.74 -1.39 -9.87
CA VAL A 21 -3.93 -1.47 -9.00
C VAL A 21 -3.94 -2.70 -8.08
N ARG A 22 -3.33 -3.82 -8.48
CA ARG A 22 -3.46 -5.10 -7.74
C ARG A 22 -2.17 -5.73 -7.23
N TYR A 23 -1.01 -5.18 -7.59
CA TYR A 23 0.28 -5.70 -7.10
C TYR A 23 0.50 -5.37 -5.62
N HIS A 24 -0.13 -4.30 -5.11
CA HIS A 24 -0.01 -3.87 -3.72
C HIS A 24 -0.85 -4.73 -2.75
N GLU A 25 -1.96 -5.30 -3.21
CA GLU A 25 -2.80 -6.19 -2.40
C GLU A 25 -2.08 -7.51 -2.07
N SER A 26 -1.29 -8.02 -3.01
CA SER A 26 -0.52 -9.26 -2.84
C SER A 26 0.75 -9.12 -2.00
N ILE A 27 1.18 -7.90 -1.67
CA ILE A 27 2.38 -7.62 -0.86
C ILE A 27 2.04 -6.99 0.50
N ASP A 28 0.88 -7.32 1.07
CA ASP A 28 0.45 -6.83 2.39
C ASP A 28 0.43 -5.30 2.53
N ASN A 29 0.09 -4.58 1.44
CA ASN A 29 0.14 -3.12 1.37
C ASN A 29 1.53 -2.54 1.69
N LEU A 30 2.59 -3.30 1.41
CA LEU A 30 3.95 -2.79 1.43
C LEU A 30 4.22 -1.98 0.17
N THR A 31 5.11 -1.00 0.28
CA THR A 31 5.58 -0.32 -0.92
C THR A 31 6.55 -1.25 -1.66
N PRO A 32 6.57 -1.25 -3.01
CA PRO A 32 7.54 -2.04 -3.76
C PRO A 32 8.99 -1.73 -3.39
N ALA A 33 9.27 -0.50 -2.97
CA ALA A 33 10.57 -0.12 -2.44
C ALA A 33 10.91 -0.92 -1.17
N ASP A 34 10.00 -1.05 -0.21
CA ASP A 34 10.24 -1.82 1.02
C ASP A 34 10.46 -3.31 0.74
N VAL A 35 9.76 -3.86 -0.26
CA VAL A 35 10.00 -5.24 -0.72
C VAL A 35 11.37 -5.34 -1.39
N TYR A 36 11.70 -4.43 -2.30
CA TYR A 36 12.97 -4.40 -3.03
C TYR A 36 14.18 -4.23 -2.10
N PHE A 37 14.08 -3.36 -1.10
CA PHE A 37 15.12 -3.14 -0.09
C PHE A 37 15.10 -4.15 1.06
N GLY A 38 14.24 -5.19 1.01
CA GLY A 38 14.20 -6.26 2.00
C GLY A 38 13.70 -5.83 3.39
N ARG A 39 12.99 -4.70 3.50
CA ARG A 39 12.44 -4.18 4.78
C ARG A 39 11.06 -4.74 5.13
N ALA A 40 10.48 -5.52 4.23
CA ALA A 40 9.14 -6.08 4.33
C ALA A 40 8.89 -6.78 5.68
N GLU A 41 9.77 -7.70 6.07
CA GLU A 41 9.59 -8.51 7.27
C GLU A 41 9.61 -7.67 8.55
N ALA A 42 10.52 -6.70 8.64
CA ALA A 42 10.61 -5.80 9.78
C ALA A 42 9.34 -4.95 9.95
N ILE A 43 8.79 -4.45 8.84
CA ILE A 43 7.54 -3.67 8.84
C ILE A 43 6.36 -4.54 9.30
N LEU A 44 6.26 -5.77 8.80
CA LEU A 44 5.19 -6.69 9.19
C LEU A 44 5.31 -7.13 10.66
N ALA A 45 6.52 -7.36 11.16
CA ALA A 45 6.77 -7.69 12.55
C ALA A 45 6.32 -6.56 13.50
N GLU A 46 6.68 -5.32 13.19
CA GLU A 46 6.30 -4.16 14.01
C GLU A 46 4.79 -3.93 13.99
N ARG A 47 4.14 -4.05 12.82
CA ARG A 47 2.67 -3.98 12.70
C ARG A 47 1.98 -5.03 13.57
N ASN A 48 2.47 -6.26 13.56
CA ASN A 48 1.91 -7.33 14.38
C ASN A 48 2.04 -7.06 15.88
N ARG A 49 3.16 -6.50 16.32
CA ARG A 49 3.36 -6.06 17.70
C ARG A 49 2.36 -4.98 18.09
N ILE A 50 2.29 -3.89 17.33
CA ILE A 50 1.36 -2.77 17.59
C ILE A 50 -0.09 -3.25 17.63
N LYS A 51 -0.47 -4.16 16.72
CA LYS A 51 -1.83 -4.73 16.67
C LYS A 51 -2.16 -5.49 17.96
N ARG A 52 -1.23 -6.30 18.48
CA ARG A 52 -1.42 -7.04 19.75
C ARG A 52 -1.57 -6.06 20.92
N ASP A 53 -0.68 -5.08 21.01
CA ASP A 53 -0.68 -4.09 22.09
C ASP A 53 -1.97 -3.26 22.08
N THR A 54 -2.42 -2.85 20.90
CA THR A 54 -3.69 -2.10 20.73
C THR A 54 -4.90 -2.91 21.16
N ILE A 55 -4.96 -4.20 20.78
CA ILE A 55 -6.06 -5.09 21.18
C ILE A 55 -6.07 -5.29 22.70
N ALA A 56 -4.90 -5.50 23.31
CA ALA A 56 -4.78 -5.67 24.76
C ALA A 56 -5.24 -4.42 25.51
N ASN A 57 -4.78 -3.24 25.09
CA ASN A 57 -5.18 -1.96 25.69
C ASN A 57 -6.68 -1.72 25.57
N ARG A 58 -7.28 -2.00 24.40
CA ARG A 58 -8.72 -1.87 24.21
C ARG A 58 -9.51 -2.81 25.12
N ARG A 59 -9.04 -4.04 25.34
CA ARG A 59 -9.69 -4.99 26.27
C ARG A 59 -9.63 -4.49 27.70
N LEU A 60 -8.47 -3.99 28.14
CA LEU A 60 -8.30 -3.42 29.48
C LEU A 60 -9.23 -2.21 29.69
N GLN A 61 -9.25 -1.27 28.75
CA GLN A 61 -10.13 -0.10 28.83
C GLN A 61 -11.60 -0.49 28.90
N HIS A 62 -12.03 -1.48 28.11
CA HIS A 62 -13.39 -1.99 28.18
C HIS A 62 -13.71 -2.64 29.54
N GLN A 63 -12.78 -3.41 30.12
CA GLN A 63 -12.95 -3.98 31.47
C GLN A 63 -13.10 -2.88 32.53
N LEU A 64 -12.30 -1.82 32.45
CA LEU A 64 -12.37 -0.68 33.37
C LEU A 64 -13.65 0.15 33.20
N GLN A 65 -14.23 0.20 32.01
CA GLN A 65 -15.47 0.95 31.73
C GLN A 65 -16.74 0.17 32.10
N VAL A 66 -16.66 -1.16 32.16
CA VAL A 66 -17.78 -2.04 32.52
C VAL A 66 -17.86 -2.30 34.03
N ALA A 67 -16.75 -2.10 34.75
CA ALA A 67 -16.69 -2.14 36.22
C ALA A 67 -17.28 -0.87 36.84
#